data_AF-A0A520LZL6-F1
#
_entry.id   AF-A0A520LZL6-F1
#
_cell.length_a   1.000
_cell.length_b   1.000
_cell.length_c   1.000
_cell.angle_alpha   90.00
_cell.angle_beta   90.00
_cell.angle_gamma   90.00
#
_symmetry.space_group_name_H-M   'P 1'
#
loop_
_entity.id
_entity.type
_entity.pdbx_description
1 polymer ?
#
loop_
_entity_poly.entity_id
_entity_poly.type
_entity_poly.pdbx_seq_one_letter_code
_entity_poly.pdbx_strand_id
1 'polypeptide(L)' 'LECTEARENDMPPSRYVTTRNKKSLRTPGRLEKVKYNPFLKRRTLHRELR' A
#
# COMPACT_ATOMS: atom_id res chain seq x y z
N LEU A 1 -2.39 4.17 0.81
CA LEU A 1 -1.60 2.94 0.55
C LEU A 1 -2.18 2.29 -0.70
N GLU A 2 -1.43 2.24 -1.79
CA GLU A 2 -1.84 1.67 -3.08
C GLU A 2 -1.02 0.39 -3.37
N CYS A 3 -1.68 -0.65 -3.88
CA CYS A 3 -1.03 -1.89 -4.30
C CYS A 3 -0.08 -1.64 -5.47
N THR A 4 1.17 -2.10 -5.35
CA THR A 4 2.19 -1.94 -6.42
C THR A 4 2.07 -2.98 -7.52
N GLU A 5 1.60 -4.18 -7.18
CA GLU A 5 1.56 -5.34 -8.09
C GLU A 5 0.34 -5.30 -9.04
N ALA A 6 -0.72 -4.59 -8.69
CA ALA A 6 -1.97 -4.64 -9.45
C ALA A 6 -1.85 -4.08 -10.88
N ARG A 7 -1.04 -3.03 -11.07
CA ARG A 7 -0.82 -2.42 -12.40
C ARG A 7 -0.12 -3.35 -13.39
N GLU A 8 0.77 -4.22 -12.90
CA GLU A 8 1.48 -5.18 -13.75
C GLU A 8 0.58 -6.34 -14.18
N ASN A 9 -0.51 -6.59 -13.45
CA ASN A 9 -1.44 -7.69 -13.71
C ASN A 9 -2.74 -7.20 -14.39
N ASP A 10 -2.73 -6.02 -15.01
CA ASP A 10 -3.91 -5.38 -15.66
C ASP A 10 -5.16 -5.31 -14.78
N MET A 11 -4.97 -5.30 -13.46
CA MET A 11 -6.05 -5.26 -12.48
C MET A 11 -6.10 -3.91 -11.76
N PRO A 12 -7.29 -3.47 -11.32
CA PRO A 12 -7.41 -2.24 -10.57
C PRO A 12 -6.61 -2.33 -9.25
N PRO A 13 -5.87 -1.28 -8.86
CA PRO A 13 -5.10 -1.29 -7.64
C PRO A 13 -5.99 -1.16 -6.40
N SER A 14 -5.78 -2.07 -5.44
CA SER A 14 -6.37 -1.94 -4.10
C SER A 14 -5.81 -0.71 -3.38
N ARG A 15 -6.69 0.07 -2.76
CA ARG A 15 -6.35 1.32 -2.04
C ARG A 15 -6.87 1.29 -0.62
N TYR A 16 -5.99 1.61 0.33
CA TYR A 16 -6.31 1.76 1.74
C TYR A 16 -5.98 3.16 2.25
N VAL A 17 -6.88 3.71 3.07
CA VAL A 17 -6.70 4.94 3.81
C VAL A 17 -6.18 4.60 5.20
N THR A 18 -5.08 5.26 5.61
CA THR A 18 -4.51 5.10 6.95
C THR A 18 -3.93 6.42 7.40
N THR A 19 -3.98 6.69 8.70
CA THR A 19 -3.28 7.83 9.31
C THR A 19 -1.83 7.44 9.63
N ARG A 20 -0.90 8.40 9.52
CA ARG A 20 0.49 8.26 9.98
C ARG A 20 0.96 9.55 10.61
N ASN A 21 1.75 9.42 11.67
CA ASN A 21 2.53 10.53 12.20
C ASN A 21 3.82 10.75 11.37
N LYS A 22 3.89 11.85 10.61
CA LYS A 22 5.05 12.21 9.79
C LYS A 22 6.29 12.58 10.62
N LYS A 23 6.11 13.00 11.88
CA LYS A 23 7.20 13.39 12.80
C LYS A 23 7.76 12.23 13.64
N SER A 24 7.22 11.03 13.49
CA SER A 24 7.67 9.86 14.24
C SER A 24 9.07 9.42 13.79
N LEU A 25 10.02 9.42 14.72
CA LEU A 25 11.38 8.88 14.51
C LEU A 25 11.40 7.39 14.18
N ARG A 26 10.33 6.64 14.53
CA ARG A 26 10.25 5.17 14.32
C ARG A 26 9.78 4.77 12.91
N THR A 27 9.17 5.70 12.18
CA THR A 27 8.69 5.47 10.80
C THR A 27 9.14 6.60 9.89
N PRO A 28 10.46 6.77 9.71
CA PRO A 28 11.00 7.73 8.76
C PRO A 28 10.71 7.25 7.32
N GLY A 29 10.34 8.16 6.43
CA GLY A 29 10.17 7.85 5.00
C GLY A 29 8.73 7.50 4.56
N ARG A 30 8.62 6.75 3.45
CA ARG A 30 7.34 6.30 2.88
C ARG A 30 6.81 5.10 3.64
N LEU A 31 5.49 5.07 3.86
CA LEU A 31 4.85 3.95 4.52
C LEU A 31 4.67 2.77 3.55
N GLU A 32 5.19 1.61 3.92
CA GLU A 32 4.95 0.35 3.22
C GLU A 32 4.29 -0.65 4.17
N LYS A 33 3.20 -1.28 3.72
CA LYS A 33 2.50 -2.30 4.50
C LYS A 33 2.02 -3.42 3.60
N VAL A 34 2.14 -4.65 4.08
CA VAL A 34 1.48 -5.80 3.45
C VAL A 34 -0.01 -5.74 3.78
N LYS A 35 -0.84 -5.67 2.75
CA LYS A 35 -2.30 -5.66 2.87
C LYS A 35 -2.90 -6.64 1.88
N TYR A 36 -4.11 -7.09 2.18
CA TYR A 36 -4.86 -7.93 1.27
C TYR A 36 -5.25 -7.13 0.03
N ASN A 37 -5.16 -7.72 -1.15
CA ASN A 37 -5.73 -7.16 -2.37
C ASN A 37 -6.92 -8.03 -2.78
N PRO A 38 -8.16 -7.49 -2.78
CA PRO A 38 -9.36 -8.26 -3.15
C PRO A 38 -9.38 -8.68 -4.62
N PHE A 39 -8.72 -7.94 -5.53
CA PHE A 39 -8.68 -8.26 -6.95
C PHE A 39 -7.76 -9.44 -7.25
N LEU A 40 -6.61 -9.51 -6.58
CA LEU A 40 -5.66 -10.61 -6.68
C LEU A 40 -5.93 -11.77 -5.71
N LYS A 41 -6.91 -11.59 -4.81
CA LYS A 41 -7.27 -12.53 -3.73
C LYS A 41 -6.09 -12.96 -2.84
N ARG A 42 -5.02 -12.17 -2.76
CA ARG A 42 -3.80 -12.46 -1.98
C ARG A 42 -3.26 -11.22 -1.27
N ARG A 43 -2.34 -11.42 -0.32
CA ARG A 43 -1.62 -10.31 0.32
C ARG A 43 -0.54 -9.80 -0.61
N THR A 44 -0.48 -8.48 -0.78
CA THR A 44 0.44 -7.78 -1.68
C THR A 44 1.05 -6.59 -0.98
N LEU A 45 2.15 -6.08 -1.52
CA LEU A 45 2.81 -4.90 -1.00
C LEU A 45 2.02 -3.63 -1.38
N HIS A 46 1.70 -2.81 -0.38
CA HIS A 46 1.07 -1.51 -0.61
C HIS A 46 1.99 -0.38 -0.14
N ARG A 47 2.19 0.61 -1.01
CA ARG A 47 3.04 1.78 -0.76
C ARG A 47 2.22 3.04 -0.60
N GLU A 48 2.73 4.00 0.16
CA GLU A 48 2.15 5.32 0.28
C GLU A 48 2.19 6.04 -1.08
N LEU A 49 1.02 6.46 -1.55
CA LEU A 49 0.90 7.36 -2.69
C LEU A 49 1.34 8.75 -2.25
N ARG A 50 2.09 9.44 -3.11
CA ARG A 50 2.76 10.71 -2.81
C ARG A 50 1.79 11.78 -2.31
#